data_AF-A0A2M7L469-F1
#
_entry.id   AF-A0A2M7L469-F1
#
_cell.length_a   1.000
_cell.length_b   1.000
_cell.length_c   1.000
_cell.angle_alpha   90.00
_cell.angle_beta   90.00
_cell.angle_gamma   90.00
#
_symmetry.space_group_name_H-M   'P 1'
#
loop_
_entity.id
_entity.type
_entity.pdbx_description
1 polymer ?
#
loop_
_entity_poly.entity_id
_entity_poly.type
_entity_poly.pdbx_seq_one_letter_code
_entity_poly.pdbx_strand_id
1 'polypeptide(L)'
;MIKAVLLKIFREGVGGLMAFVSYITSPRKIKRTHDAQQAVDKKAASMSLYQYFACPFCIKTRRTVHRLNIPLAYRDAQIRGGEHRNTLEQQGGQIKVPCLRIDDGETTTWLYESSAIVAYLNQQFDPAMDTALQQS
;
A
#
# COMPACT_ATOMS: atom_id res chain seq x y z
N MET A 1 -32.46 12.14 9.86
CA MET A 1 -32.19 11.12 8.81
C MET A 1 -31.60 11.74 7.53
N ILE A 2 -32.21 12.77 6.93
CA ILE A 2 -31.71 13.45 5.71
C ILE A 2 -30.26 13.97 5.85
N LYS A 3 -29.90 14.62 6.97
CA LYS A 3 -28.53 15.10 7.23
C LYS A 3 -27.48 13.98 7.25
N ALA A 4 -27.82 12.81 7.77
CA ALA A 4 -26.91 11.66 7.84
C ALA A 4 -26.71 11.01 6.46
N VAL A 5 -27.75 10.94 5.64
CA VAL A 5 -27.69 10.45 4.26
C VAL A 5 -26.87 11.39 3.38
N LEU A 6 -27.06 12.71 3.52
CA LEU A 6 -26.35 13.72 2.74
C LEU A 6 -24.85 13.77 3.08
N LEU A 7 -24.50 13.68 4.36
CA LEU A 7 -23.11 13.51 4.80
C LEU A 7 -22.48 12.20 4.31
N LYS A 8 -23.24 11.11 4.26
CA LYS A 8 -22.77 9.82 3.75
C LYS A 8 -22.48 9.89 2.25
N ILE A 9 -23.39 10.47 1.45
CA ILE A 9 -23.21 10.68 0.01
C ILE A 9 -22.00 11.59 -0.25
N PHE A 10 -21.84 12.67 0.50
CA PHE A 10 -20.68 13.55 0.36
C PHE A 10 -19.37 12.84 0.70
N ARG A 11 -19.32 12.11 1.82
CA ARG A 11 -18.12 11.37 2.25
C ARG A 11 -17.71 10.28 1.27
N GLU A 12 -18.67 9.50 0.78
CA GLU A 12 -18.40 8.43 -0.18
C GLU A 12 -18.12 8.97 -1.58
N GLY A 13 -18.78 10.06 -1.99
CA GLY A 13 -18.54 10.75 -3.26
C GLY A 13 -17.16 11.38 -3.36
N VAL A 14 -16.71 12.10 -2.32
CA VAL A 14 -15.36 12.72 -2.29
C VAL A 14 -14.27 11.65 -2.28
N GLY A 15 -14.45 10.59 -1.49
CA GLY A 15 -13.52 9.46 -1.46
C GLY A 15 -13.43 8.74 -2.81
N GLY A 16 -14.56 8.52 -3.47
CA GLY A 16 -14.64 7.95 -4.81
C GLY A 16 -13.97 8.82 -5.86
N LEU A 17 -14.20 10.15 -5.84
CA LEU A 17 -13.57 11.09 -6.76
C LEU A 17 -12.04 11.12 -6.60
N MET A 18 -11.53 11.13 -5.36
CA MET A 18 -10.08 11.09 -5.11
C MET A 18 -9.45 9.78 -5.59
N ALA A 19 -10.11 8.64 -5.38
CA ALA A 19 -9.65 7.35 -5.89
C ALA A 19 -9.63 7.35 -7.44
N PHE A 20 -10.66 7.92 -8.08
CA PHE A 20 -10.77 8.02 -9.52
C PHE A 20 -9.71 8.93 -10.15
N VAL A 21 -9.51 10.13 -9.60
CA VAL A 21 -8.45 11.05 -10.05
C VAL A 21 -7.07 10.41 -9.90
N SER A 22 -6.84 9.69 -8.80
CA SER A 22 -5.58 8.98 -8.60
C SER A 22 -5.36 7.85 -9.62
N TYR A 23 -6.43 7.13 -9.98
CA TYR A 23 -6.36 6.10 -11.01
C TYR A 23 -5.95 6.68 -12.37
N ILE A 24 -6.58 7.77 -12.81
CA ILE A 24 -6.27 8.43 -14.09
C ILE A 24 -4.84 8.96 -14.12
N THR A 25 -4.39 9.54 -13.01
CA THR A 25 -3.07 10.21 -12.94
C THR A 25 -1.94 9.27 -12.51
N SER A 26 -2.19 7.96 -12.42
CA SER A 26 -1.23 7.01 -11.85
C SER A 26 0.08 6.97 -12.67
N PRO A 27 1.26 6.97 -12.01
CA PRO A 27 2.55 6.95 -12.72
C PRO A 27 2.74 5.68 -13.55
N ARG A 28 3.54 5.77 -14.61
CA ARG A 28 3.90 4.60 -15.43
C ARG A 28 4.63 3.56 -14.60
N LYS A 29 4.34 2.29 -14.89
CA LYS A 29 5.00 1.13 -14.28
C LYS A 29 6.44 1.02 -14.77
N ILE A 30 7.37 0.70 -13.86
CA ILE A 30 8.74 0.32 -14.21
C ILE A 30 8.68 -0.96 -15.05
N LYS A 31 9.38 -0.94 -16.19
CA LYS A 31 9.53 -2.11 -17.06
C LYS A 31 10.80 -2.86 -16.66
N ARG A 32 10.67 -4.16 -16.41
CA ARG A 32 11.78 -5.08 -16.13
C ARG A 32 11.79 -6.20 -17.16
N THR A 33 12.93 -6.88 -17.29
CA THR A 33 12.96 -8.17 -17.98
C THR A 33 12.09 -9.18 -17.23
N HIS A 34 11.69 -10.25 -17.90
CA HIS A 34 10.84 -11.27 -17.29
C HIS A 34 11.46 -11.85 -16.01
N ASP A 35 12.73 -12.23 -16.05
CA ASP A 35 13.43 -12.84 -14.91
C ASP A 35 13.58 -11.87 -13.73
N ALA A 36 13.89 -10.60 -14.02
CA ALA A 36 13.96 -9.56 -12.99
C ALA A 36 12.59 -9.27 -12.37
N GLN A 37 11.51 -9.36 -13.15
CA GLN A 37 10.16 -9.20 -12.64
C GLN A 37 9.76 -10.37 -11.74
N GLN A 38 10.11 -11.62 -12.10
CA GLN A 38 9.84 -12.79 -11.26
C GLN A 38 10.52 -12.69 -9.88
N ALA A 39 11.76 -12.19 -9.84
CA ALA A 39 12.46 -11.97 -8.58
C ALA A 39 11.74 -10.95 -7.68
N VAL A 40 11.26 -9.85 -8.29
CA VAL A 40 10.47 -8.83 -7.61
C VAL A 40 9.13 -9.39 -7.12
N ASP A 41 8.44 -10.17 -7.94
CA ASP A 41 7.15 -10.76 -7.62
C ASP A 41 7.27 -11.73 -6.42
N LYS A 42 8.30 -12.58 -6.43
CA LYS A 42 8.58 -13.50 -5.33
C LYS A 42 8.83 -12.77 -4.01
N LYS A 43 9.58 -11.65 -4.06
CA LYS A 43 9.85 -10.83 -2.88
C LYS A 43 8.62 -10.06 -2.40
N ALA A 44 7.76 -9.59 -3.32
CA ALA A 44 6.52 -8.92 -2.98
C ALA A 44 5.45 -9.88 -2.40
N ALA A 45 5.52 -11.17 -2.72
CA ALA A 45 4.56 -12.18 -2.25
C ALA A 45 4.53 -12.35 -0.73
N SER A 46 5.63 -12.05 -0.03
CA SER A 46 5.70 -12.09 1.43
C SER A 46 5.28 -10.78 2.11
N MET A 47 4.71 -9.84 1.34
CA MET A 47 4.28 -8.54 1.85
C MET A 47 2.77 -8.34 1.64
N SER A 48 2.15 -7.58 2.55
CA SER A 48 0.73 -7.22 2.45
C SER A 48 0.50 -5.79 2.95
N LEU A 49 -0.27 -5.00 2.22
CA LEU A 49 -0.62 -3.63 2.60
C LEU A 49 -2.02 -3.55 3.18
N TYR A 50 -2.10 -3.22 4.47
CA TYR A 50 -3.33 -2.86 5.15
C TYR A 50 -3.69 -1.42 4.85
N GLN A 51 -4.91 -1.20 4.36
CA GLN A 51 -5.33 0.09 3.83
C GLN A 51 -6.82 0.36 3.98
N TYR A 52 -7.18 1.62 3.77
CA TYR A 52 -8.55 2.03 3.44
C TYR A 52 -8.60 2.51 1.98
N PHE A 53 -9.70 2.22 1.28
CA PHE A 53 -9.82 2.53 -0.14
C PHE A 53 -9.70 4.03 -0.42
N ALA A 54 -10.45 4.87 0.30
CA ALA A 54 -10.50 6.32 0.07
C ALA A 54 -9.43 7.14 0.81
N CYS A 55 -8.50 6.51 1.54
CA CYS A 55 -7.51 7.23 2.34
C CYS A 55 -6.39 7.83 1.45
N PRO A 56 -6.10 9.14 1.55
CA PRO A 56 -5.08 9.81 0.71
C PRO A 56 -3.68 9.22 0.92
N PHE A 57 -3.33 8.85 2.14
CA PHE A 57 -2.04 8.22 2.44
C PHE A 57 -1.95 6.80 1.87
N CYS A 58 -3.05 6.04 1.90
CA CYS A 58 -3.11 4.74 1.26
C CYS A 58 -3.02 4.86 -0.27
N ILE A 59 -3.69 5.85 -0.85
CA ILE A 59 -3.60 6.17 -2.27
C ILE A 59 -2.14 6.47 -2.65
N LYS A 60 -1.42 7.30 -1.87
CA LYS A 60 0.00 7.59 -2.08
C LYS A 60 0.83 6.31 -2.13
N THR A 61 0.69 5.42 -1.15
CA THR A 61 1.42 4.15 -1.12
C THR A 61 1.05 3.25 -2.31
N ARG A 62 -0.23 3.14 -2.67
CA ARG A 62 -0.68 2.37 -3.84
C ARG A 62 -0.10 2.89 -5.15
N ARG A 63 0.03 4.21 -5.32
CA ARG A 63 0.69 4.80 -6.50
C ARG A 63 2.15 4.39 -6.58
N THR A 64 2.87 4.33 -5.46
CA THR A 64 4.24 3.81 -5.40
C THR A 64 4.29 2.34 -5.77
N VAL A 65 3.42 1.51 -5.18
CA VAL A 65 3.30 0.07 -5.52
C VAL A 65 3.04 -0.12 -7.02
N HIS A 66 2.13 0.66 -7.58
CA HIS A 66 1.82 0.65 -9.01
C HIS A 66 3.05 1.04 -9.85
N ARG A 67 3.69 2.17 -9.52
CA ARG A 67 4.91 2.64 -10.21
C ARG A 67 6.00 1.56 -10.20
N LEU A 68 6.25 0.96 -9.04
CA LEU A 68 7.27 -0.07 -8.86
C LEU A 68 6.92 -1.40 -9.55
N ASN A 69 5.70 -1.54 -10.07
CA ASN A 69 5.19 -2.76 -10.70
C ASN A 69 5.37 -3.99 -9.81
N ILE A 70 4.91 -3.92 -8.55
CA ILE A 70 5.01 -5.03 -7.60
C ILE A 70 3.60 -5.58 -7.29
N PRO A 71 3.40 -6.92 -7.32
CA PRO A 71 2.11 -7.54 -7.05
C PRO A 71 1.90 -7.70 -5.53
N LEU A 72 1.53 -6.60 -4.87
CA LEU A 72 1.29 -6.59 -3.43
C LEU A 72 -0.16 -6.94 -3.09
N ALA A 73 -0.36 -7.79 -2.08
CA ALA A 73 -1.71 -8.09 -1.57
C ALA A 73 -2.26 -6.89 -0.76
N TYR A 74 -3.49 -6.49 -1.05
CA TYR A 74 -4.18 -5.42 -0.31
C TYR A 74 -5.18 -6.00 0.69
N ARG A 75 -5.12 -5.52 1.93
CA ARG A 75 -5.98 -5.94 3.05
C ARG A 75 -6.83 -4.75 3.50
N ASP A 76 -8.14 -4.83 3.30
CA ASP A 76 -9.06 -3.75 3.71
C ASP A 76 -9.36 -3.84 5.21
N ALA A 77 -8.90 -2.84 5.97
CA ALA A 77 -9.12 -2.73 7.41
C ALA A 77 -10.28 -1.78 7.79
N GLN A 78 -11.05 -1.29 6.81
CA GLN A 78 -12.11 -0.30 7.02
C GLN A 78 -13.35 -0.90 7.70
N ILE A 79 -13.60 -2.20 7.50
CA ILE A 79 -14.75 -2.92 8.06
C ILE A 79 -14.54 -3.15 9.57
N ARG A 80 -15.42 -2.59 10.40
CA ARG A 80 -15.42 -2.85 11.86
C ARG A 80 -15.70 -4.32 12.14
N GLY A 81 -14.88 -4.94 12.98
CA GLY A 81 -14.96 -6.37 13.28
C GLY A 81 -14.51 -7.29 12.14
N GLY A 82 -14.06 -6.74 11.01
CA GLY A 82 -13.54 -7.52 9.89
C GLY A 82 -12.19 -8.15 10.22
N GLU A 83 -11.89 -9.29 9.59
CA GLU A 83 -10.66 -10.07 9.82
C GLU A 83 -9.40 -9.20 9.80
N HIS A 84 -9.15 -8.46 8.72
CA HIS A 84 -7.94 -7.66 8.57
C HIS A 84 -7.83 -6.51 9.57
N ARG A 85 -8.96 -5.94 9.99
CA ARG A 85 -8.96 -4.92 11.04
C ARG A 85 -8.55 -5.53 12.38
N ASN A 86 -9.11 -6.70 12.70
CA ASN A 86 -8.79 -7.41 13.94
C ASN A 86 -7.33 -7.89 13.91
N THR A 87 -6.83 -8.41 12.79
CA THR A 87 -5.42 -8.78 12.64
C THR A 87 -4.51 -7.55 12.83
N LEU A 88 -4.85 -6.41 12.25
CA LEU A 88 -4.07 -5.18 12.39
C LEU A 88 -4.05 -4.68 13.84
N GLU A 89 -5.17 -4.80 14.56
CA GLU A 89 -5.26 -4.45 15.98
C GLU A 89 -4.44 -5.41 16.85
N GLN A 90 -4.62 -6.72 16.67
CA GLN A 90 -4.02 -7.75 17.51
C GLN A 90 -2.53 -7.95 17.26
N GLN A 91 -2.11 -7.98 15.98
CA GLN A 91 -0.74 -8.28 15.58
C GLN A 91 0.05 -7.02 15.22
N GLY A 92 -0.59 -6.05 14.57
CA GLY A 92 0.04 -4.77 14.24
C GLY A 92 0.09 -3.80 15.42
N GLY A 93 -0.68 -4.04 16.48
CA GLY A 93 -0.71 -3.26 17.72
C GLY A 93 -1.57 -2.01 17.68
N GLN A 94 -1.97 -1.51 16.50
CA GLN A 94 -2.83 -0.34 16.37
C GLN A 94 -3.62 -0.33 15.06
N ILE A 95 -4.85 0.18 15.10
CA ILE A 95 -5.69 0.34 13.91
C ILE A 95 -5.30 1.64 13.18
N LYS A 96 -4.16 1.62 12.49
CA LYS A 96 -3.64 2.74 11.71
C LYS A 96 -3.24 2.28 10.31
N VAL A 97 -3.61 3.05 9.29
CA VAL A 97 -3.29 2.79 7.89
C VAL A 97 -2.67 4.01 7.22
N PRO A 98 -1.86 3.85 6.16
CA PRO A 98 -1.37 2.59 5.61
C PRO A 98 -0.41 1.87 6.56
N CYS A 99 -0.45 0.54 6.56
CA CYS A 99 0.48 -0.31 7.29
C CYS A 99 0.94 -1.44 6.37
N LEU A 100 2.25 -1.61 6.23
CA LEU A 100 2.85 -2.69 5.45
C LEU A 100 3.29 -3.81 6.40
N ARG A 101 2.73 -5.00 6.19
CA ARG A 101 3.21 -6.23 6.81
C ARG A 101 4.25 -6.87 5.89
N ILE A 102 5.38 -7.26 6.47
CA ILE A 102 6.47 -7.94 5.78
C ILE A 102 6.72 -9.23 6.57
N ASP A 103 6.51 -10.37 5.92
CA ASP A 103 6.80 -11.68 6.48
C ASP A 103 8.15 -12.17 5.92
N ASP A 104 9.15 -12.32 6.79
CA ASP A 104 10.50 -12.80 6.45
C ASP A 104 10.78 -14.12 7.20
N GLY A 105 10.19 -15.20 6.68
CA GLY A 105 10.24 -16.51 7.32
C GLY A 105 9.48 -16.52 8.65
N GLU A 106 10.20 -16.62 9.75
CA GLU A 106 9.63 -16.69 11.11
C GLU A 106 9.31 -15.31 11.71
N THR A 107 9.82 -14.23 11.10
CA THR A 107 9.62 -12.87 11.63
C THR A 107 8.62 -12.09 10.80
N THR A 108 7.58 -11.56 11.46
CA THR A 108 6.65 -10.59 10.87
C THR A 108 6.98 -9.18 11.35
N THR A 109 7.28 -8.29 10.40
CA THR A 109 7.51 -6.87 10.65
C THR A 109 6.29 -6.04 10.21
N TRP A 110 5.89 -5.08 11.04
CA TRP A 110 4.82 -4.13 10.75
C TRP A 110 5.40 -2.73 10.60
N LEU A 111 5.37 -2.21 9.37
CA LEU A 111 5.86 -0.88 9.04
C LEU A 111 4.70 0.10 8.88
N TYR A 112 4.69 1.12 9.72
CA TYR A 112 3.73 2.22 9.68
C TYR A 112 4.33 3.44 8.98
N GLU A 113 3.50 4.47 8.82
CA GLU A 113 3.80 5.74 8.14
C GLU A 113 3.96 5.62 6.62
N SER A 114 3.12 6.34 5.89
CA SER A 114 3.11 6.27 4.42
C SER A 114 4.45 6.66 3.78
N SER A 115 5.20 7.58 4.39
CA SER A 115 6.54 7.98 3.93
C SER A 115 7.57 6.87 4.14
N ALA A 116 7.60 6.25 5.32
CA ALA A 116 8.52 5.16 5.62
C ALA A 116 8.24 3.93 4.74
N ILE A 117 6.95 3.59 4.54
CA ILE A 117 6.56 2.51 3.62
C ILE A 117 7.02 2.82 2.20
N VAL A 118 6.80 4.04 1.70
CA VAL A 118 7.25 4.41 0.34
C VAL A 118 8.76 4.36 0.21
N ALA A 119 9.50 4.85 1.21
CA ALA A 119 10.96 4.79 1.22
C ALA A 119 11.46 3.34 1.20
N TYR A 120 10.91 2.47 2.06
CA TYR A 120 11.21 1.04 2.09
C TYR A 120 10.93 0.38 0.73
N LEU A 121 9.76 0.59 0.15
CA LEU A 121 9.43 0.00 -1.15
C LEU A 121 10.37 0.47 -2.27
N ASN A 122 10.75 1.76 -2.27
CA ASN A 122 11.71 2.25 -3.25
C ASN A 122 13.09 1.62 -3.05
N GLN A 123 13.58 1.56 -1.82
CA GLN A 123 14.85 0.93 -1.50
C GLN A 123 14.88 -0.56 -1.92
N GLN A 124 13.77 -1.27 -1.79
CA GLN A 124 13.72 -2.71 -2.03
C GLN A 124 13.47 -3.10 -3.50
N PHE A 125 12.89 -2.19 -4.30
CA PHE A 125 12.36 -2.54 -5.63
C PHE A 125 12.66 -1.52 -6.73
N ASP A 126 13.16 -0.33 -6.43
CA ASP A 126 13.50 0.68 -7.44
C ASP A 126 14.92 0.45 -7.97
N PRO A 127 15.10 0.04 -9.24
CA PRO A 127 16.43 -0.21 -9.79
C PRO A 127 17.32 1.04 -9.81
N ALA A 128 16.73 2.24 -9.79
CA ALA A 128 17.49 3.48 -9.73
C ALA A 128 18.20 3.70 -8.38
N MET A 129 17.71 3.08 -7.30
CA MET A 129 18.36 3.18 -5.98
C MET A 129 19.53 2.21 -5.81
N ASP A 130 19.50 1.05 -6.48
CA ASP A 130 20.63 0.11 -6.49
C ASP A 130 21.88 0.74 -7.11
N THR A 131 21.71 1.56 -8.15
CA THR A 131 22.82 2.26 -8.81
C THR A 131 23.49 3.29 -7.90
N ALA A 132 22.75 3.90 -6.97
CA ALA A 132 23.29 4.92 -6.07
C ALA A 132 24.11 4.33 -4.90
N LEU A 133 23.82 3.08 -4.48
CA LEU A 133 24.56 2.40 -3.41
C LEU A 133 25.86 1.74 -3.89
N GLN A 134 26.01 1.50 -5.19
CA GLN A 134 27.25 0.98 -5.78
C GLN A 134 28.27 2.08 -6.13
N GLN A 135 27.93 3.35 -5.89
CA GLN A 135 28.77 4.52 -6.17
C GLN A 135 29.25 5.25 -4.90
N SER A 136 29.00 4.66 -3.73
CA SER A 136 29.39 5.18 -2.41
C SER A 136 30.33 4.22 -1.69
#